data_AF-A0A1L5NWF0-F1
#
_entry.id   AF-A0A1L5NWF0-F1
#
_cell.length_a   1.000
_cell.length_b   1.000
_cell.length_c   1.000
_cell.angle_alpha   90.00
_cell.angle_beta   90.00
_cell.angle_gamma   90.00
#
_symmetry.space_group_name_H-M   'P 1'
#
loop_
_entity.id
_entity.type
_entity.pdbx_description
1 polymer ?
#
loop_
_entity_poly.entity_id
_entity_poly.type
_entity_poly.pdbx_seq_one_letter_code
_entity_poly.pdbx_strand_id
1 'polypeptide(L)' 'MLPADNAGLGLARALAVAIELKADKKLEGATILPMSAAQLVLPGDTLTRGQAGNVESRRRIEIRIRRRNASLSP' A
#
# COMPACT_ATOMS: atom_id res chain seq x y z
N MET A 1 -14.08 15.87 15.57
CA MET A 1 -13.59 15.85 14.17
C MET A 1 -14.25 14.68 13.47
N LEU A 2 -14.91 14.92 12.33
CA LEU A 2 -15.34 13.82 11.46
C LEU A 2 -14.10 13.00 11.08
N PRO A 3 -14.18 11.67 10.99
CA PRO A 3 -13.07 10.88 10.45
C PRO A 3 -12.79 11.40 9.03
N ALA A 4 -11.66 12.07 8.84
CA ALA A 4 -11.11 12.27 7.50
C ALA A 4 -11.01 10.89 6.85
N ASP A 5 -11.29 10.80 5.55
CA ASP A 5 -11.24 9.53 4.83
C ASP A 5 -9.85 8.87 5.01
N ASN A 6 -9.81 7.83 5.84
CA ASN A 6 -8.58 7.09 6.13
C ASN A 6 -8.06 6.36 4.89
N ALA A 7 -8.92 6.12 3.88
CA ALA A 7 -8.49 5.62 2.59
C ALA A 7 -7.64 6.66 1.87
N GLY A 8 -8.13 7.90 1.75
CA GLY A 8 -7.42 9.04 1.19
C GLY A 8 -6.12 9.36 1.91
N LEU A 9 -6.10 9.40 3.25
CA LEU A 9 -4.86 9.60 4.01
C LEU A 9 -3.85 8.46 3.78
N GLY A 10 -4.33 7.22 3.77
CA GLY A 10 -3.49 6.06 3.45
C GLY A 10 -2.90 6.14 2.04
N LEU A 11 -3.69 6.58 1.07
CA LEU A 11 -3.26 6.72 -0.33
C LEU A 11 -2.22 7.83 -0.48
N ALA A 12 -2.43 8.98 0.16
CA ALA A 12 -1.47 10.08 0.13
C ALA A 12 -0.10 9.67 0.67
N ARG A 13 -0.07 8.91 1.78
CA ARG A 13 1.18 8.36 2.32
C ARG A 13 1.83 7.35 1.38
N ALA A 14 1.03 6.45 0.78
CA ALA A 14 1.54 5.49 -0.19
C ALA A 14 2.10 6.17 -1.45
N LEU A 15 1.48 7.28 -1.89
CA LEU A 15 1.94 8.06 -3.02
C LEU A 15 3.29 8.75 -2.73
N ALA A 16 3.45 9.34 -1.55
CA ALA A 16 4.72 9.94 -1.13
C ALA A 16 5.86 8.90 -1.15
N VAL A 17 5.62 7.71 -0.60
CA VAL A 17 6.60 6.60 -0.66
C VAL A 17 6.89 6.18 -2.09
N ALA A 18 5.87 6.09 -2.95
CA ALA A 18 6.05 5.73 -4.35
C ALA A 18 6.88 6.76 -5.14
N ILE A 19 6.77 8.06 -4.82
CA ILE A 19 7.62 9.11 -5.42
C ILE A 19 9.08 8.86 -5.08
N GLU A 20 9.39 8.64 -3.80
CA GLU A 20 10.76 8.36 -3.35
C GLU A 20 11.32 7.07 -3.99
N LEU A 21 10.53 6.00 -4.02
CA LEU A 21 10.97 4.73 -4.65
C LEU A 21 11.20 4.88 -6.15
N LYS A 22 10.41 5.71 -6.85
CA LYS A 22 10.61 5.97 -8.28
C LYS A 22 11.86 6.79 -8.58
N ALA A 23 12.37 7.56 -7.61
CA ALA A 23 13.59 8.34 -7.76
C ALA A 23 14.87 7.48 -7.58
N ASP A 24 14.77 6.29 -6.99
CA ASP A 24 15.91 5.39 -6.80
C ASP A 24 16.27 4.65 -8.10
N LYS A 25 17.49 4.90 -8.61
CA LYS A 25 18.03 4.24 -9.81
C LYS A 25 18.09 2.72 -9.71
N LYS A 26 18.17 2.14 -8.51
CA LYS A 26 18.17 0.68 -8.31
C LYS A 26 16.83 0.04 -8.68
N LEU A 27 15.76 0.84 -8.71
CA LEU A 27 14.41 0.40 -9.03
C LEU A 27 13.98 0.79 -10.45
N GLU A 28 14.93 1.25 -11.28
CA GLU A 28 14.66 1.55 -12.68
C GLU A 28 14.09 0.32 -13.41
N GLY A 29 12.94 0.50 -14.08
CA GLY A 29 12.20 -0.58 -14.74
C GLY A 29 11.25 -1.40 -13.84
N ALA A 30 11.22 -1.13 -12.53
CA ALA A 30 10.19 -1.67 -11.63
C ALA A 30 8.85 -0.94 -11.83
N THR A 31 7.75 -1.68 -11.76
CA THR A 31 6.40 -1.08 -11.74
C THR A 31 6.01 -0.83 -10.29
N ILE A 32 5.92 0.45 -9.90
CA ILE A 32 5.55 0.87 -8.54
C ILE A 32 4.11 1.38 -8.55
N LEU A 33 3.23 0.68 -7.83
CA LEU A 33 1.81 1.02 -7.71
C LEU A 33 1.48 1.39 -6.26
N PRO A 34 1.16 2.66 -5.96
CA PRO A 34 0.67 3.04 -4.64
C PRO A 34 -0.77 2.53 -4.46
N MET A 35 -1.07 1.98 -3.29
CA MET A 35 -2.39 1.43 -2.96
C MET A 35 -2.80 1.84 -1.54
N SER A 36 -4.10 1.97 -1.32
CA SER A 36 -4.68 2.12 0.02
C SER A 36 -5.87 1.19 0.15
N ALA A 37 -5.83 0.32 1.15
CA ALA A 37 -6.95 -0.54 1.52
C ALA A 37 -7.66 -0.04 2.80
N ALA A 38 -7.35 1.20 3.23
CA ALA A 38 -7.97 1.88 4.35
C ALA A 38 -8.06 1.00 5.61
N GLN A 39 -9.24 0.94 6.22
CA GLN A 39 -9.53 0.11 7.39
C GLN A 39 -9.90 -1.33 7.02
N LEU A 40 -9.96 -1.72 5.74
CA LEU A 40 -10.48 -3.01 5.29
C LEU A 40 -9.45 -4.14 5.32
N VAL A 41 -8.15 -3.82 5.27
CA VAL A 41 -7.07 -4.81 5.20
C VAL A 41 -6.15 -4.72 6.42
N LEU A 42 -6.11 -5.81 7.18
CA LEU A 42 -5.17 -6.10 8.26
C LEU A 42 -3.82 -6.54 7.69
N PRO A 43 -2.77 -6.59 8.53
CA PRO A 43 -1.46 -7.12 8.10
C PRO A 43 -1.59 -8.51 7.46
N GLY A 44 -0.78 -8.77 6.42
CA GLY A 44 -0.78 -10.05 5.72
C GLY A 44 -2.00 -10.26 4.80
N ASP A 45 -2.54 -9.19 4.21
CA ASP A 45 -3.69 -9.21 3.30
C ASP A 45 -4.99 -9.81 3.89
N THR A 46 -5.14 -9.80 5.21
CA THR A 46 -6.35 -10.35 5.83
C THR A 46 -7.45 -9.31 5.82
N LEU A 47 -8.63 -9.66 5.33
CA LEU A 47 -9.81 -8.78 5.38
C LEU A 47 -10.34 -8.70 6.81
N THR A 48 -10.68 -7.49 7.26
CA THR A 48 -11.43 -7.31 8.51
C THR A 48 -12.94 -7.29 8.23
N ARG A 49 -13.75 -7.49 9.28
CA ARG A 49 -15.21 -7.29 9.23
C ARG A 49 -15.62 -5.81 9.34
N GLY A 50 -14.67 -4.89 9.23
CA GLY A 50 -14.85 -3.47 9.51
C GLY A 50 -14.64 -3.19 10.99
N GLN A 51 -13.58 -2.47 11.32
CA GLN A 51 -13.31 -2.02 12.69
C GLN A 51 -12.94 -0.55 12.69
N ALA A 52 -13.80 0.27 13.30
CA ALA A 52 -13.48 1.63 13.64
C ALA A 52 -12.39 1.69 14.73
N GLY A 53 -11.77 2.85 14.87
CA GLY A 53 -10.85 3.15 15.98
C GLY A 53 -9.43 3.45 15.55
N ASN A 54 -8.74 4.15 16.45
CA ASN A 54 -7.37 4.58 16.29
C ASN A 54 -6.41 3.53 16.90
N VAL A 55 -6.09 2.49 16.13
CA VAL A 55 -5.15 1.45 16.56
C VAL A 55 -3.79 1.69 15.93
N GLU A 56 -2.79 1.95 16.78
CA GLU A 56 -1.44 2.33 16.35
C GLU A 56 -0.81 1.31 15.40
N SER A 57 -0.93 0.02 15.71
CA SER A 57 -0.38 -1.07 14.89
C SER A 57 -0.97 -1.13 13.47
N ARG A 58 -2.09 -0.44 13.21
CA ARG A 58 -2.68 -0.35 11.87
C ARG A 58 -2.11 0.78 11.02
N ARG A 59 -1.32 1.72 11.58
CA ARG A 59 -0.79 2.93 10.90
C ARG A 59 0.48 2.68 10.06
N ARG A 60 0.52 1.63 9.25
CA ARG A 60 1.73 1.14 8.58
C ARG A 60 1.79 1.43 7.07
N ILE A 61 2.97 1.23 6.48
CA ILE A 61 3.19 1.12 5.03
C ILE A 61 3.75 -0.28 4.75
N GLU A 62 3.14 -1.01 3.83
CA GLU A 62 3.62 -2.32 3.39
C GLU A 62 4.11 -2.22 1.94
N ILE A 63 5.32 -2.71 1.67
CA ILE A 63 5.89 -2.78 0.32
C ILE A 63 5.89 -4.25 -0.10
N ARG A 64 5.11 -4.57 -1.14
CA ARG A 64 5.00 -5.93 -1.68
C ARG A 64 5.81 -6.05 -2.95
N ILE A 65 6.75 -6.99 -2.97
CA ILE A 65 7.62 -7.24 -4.11
C ILE A 65 7.14 -8.50 -4.82
N ARG A 66 6.93 -8.41 -6.13
CA ARG A 66 6.59 -9.54 -7.00
C ARG A 66 7.54 -9.56 -8.18
N ARG A 67 8.11 -10.72 -8.50
CA ARG A 67 8.86 -10.91 -9.74
C ARG A 67 7.84 -11.04 -10.88
N ARG A 68 8.03 -10.32 -11.99
CA ARG A 68 7.29 -10.62 -13.22
C ARG A 68 7.73 -12.00 -13.68
N ASN A 69 6.80 -12.96 -13.72
CA ASN A 69 7.06 -14.20 -14.43
C ASN A 69 7.21 -13.80 -15.90
N ALA A 70 8.40 -14.03 -16.49
CA ALA A 70 8.52 -14.05 -17.94
C ALA A 70 7.48 -15.07 -18.41
N SER A 71 6.63 -14.65 -19.35
CA SER A 71 5.53 -15.43 -19.90
C SER A 71 5.86 -16.93 -19.93
N LEU A 72 5.09 -17.73 -19.19
CA LEU A 72 4.84 -19.11 -19.60
C LEU A 72 4.05 -18.96 -20.90
N SER A 73 4.77 -18.90 -22.03
CA SER A 73 4.15 -19.19 -23.31
C SER A 73 3.59 -20.61 -23.21
N PRO A 74 2.32 -20.83 -23.61
CA PRO A 74 1.76 -22.18 -23.66
C PRO A 74 2.56 -23.10 -24.58
#